data_AF-A0A4Y7ITS0-F1
#
_entry.id   AF-A0A4Y7ITS0-F1
#
_cell.length_a   1.000
_cell.length_b   1.000
_cell.length_c   1.000
_cell.angle_alpha   90.00
_cell.angle_beta   90.00
_cell.angle_gamma   90.00
#
_symmetry.space_group_name_H-M   'P 1'
#
loop_
_entity.id
_entity.type
_entity.pdbx_description
1 polymer ?
#
loop_
_entity_poly.entity_id
_entity_poly.type
_entity_poly.pdbx_seq_one_letter_code
_entity_poly.pdbx_strand_id
1 'polypeptide(L)'
;MIDHQKTFVLAYPWLFRQRSMGVLVSEFEKLKLNITEMRCMVVTPDFARKHLVNIKWDPEAFSESIPLPFASWIDCIAHGPVTAMIVEGDDAVQKVRELSKKQQLPFQVVERKKVYSSDSRGLMKQEVIELWRETVYTSHSGDQAKIDIDLWFGSTDFDETIDFEKRARESTKVVFVLPGGKTYGPLDQVKDVWKRDASYKIKQ
;
A
#
# COMPACT_ATOMS: atom_id res chain seq x y z
N MET A 1 -16.17 18.12 20.04
CA MET A 1 -15.07 17.66 19.17
C MET A 1 -15.42 18.11 17.77
N ILE A 2 -14.47 18.74 17.07
CA ILE A 2 -14.65 19.07 15.65
C ILE A 2 -14.48 17.74 14.91
N ASP A 3 -15.48 17.33 14.13
CA ASP A 3 -15.40 16.12 13.32
C ASP A 3 -14.64 16.48 12.04
N HIS A 4 -13.39 16.02 11.93
CA HIS A 4 -12.55 16.30 10.77
C HIS A 4 -12.89 15.34 9.62
N GLN A 5 -12.69 15.80 8.38
CA GLN A 5 -12.95 14.97 7.20
C GLN A 5 -11.93 13.82 7.13
N LYS A 6 -12.42 12.62 6.85
CA LYS A 6 -11.61 11.41 6.63
C LYS A 6 -11.60 11.04 5.15
N THR A 7 -10.46 10.53 4.69
CA THR A 7 -10.29 9.92 3.38
C THR A 7 -9.55 8.60 3.50
N PHE A 8 -9.69 7.74 2.50
CA PHE A 8 -8.98 6.47 2.42
C PHE A 8 -7.85 6.52 1.38
N VAL A 9 -6.74 5.88 1.74
CA VAL A 9 -5.57 5.74 0.89
C VAL A 9 -5.12 4.28 0.91
N LEU A 10 -4.85 3.73 -0.27
CA LEU A 10 -4.27 2.40 -0.42
C LEU A 10 -2.97 2.49 -1.20
N ALA A 11 -1.86 2.17 -0.56
CA ALA A 11 -0.59 1.98 -1.24
C ALA A 11 -0.49 0.56 -1.80
N TYR A 12 -0.36 0.45 -3.11
CA TYR A 12 -0.19 -0.83 -3.81
C TYR A 12 1.22 -1.40 -3.63
N PRO A 13 1.44 -2.70 -3.94
CA PRO A 13 2.73 -3.35 -3.70
C PRO A 13 3.90 -2.72 -4.47
N TRP A 14 3.61 -2.02 -5.58
CA TRP A 14 4.62 -1.31 -6.34
C TRP A 14 5.29 -0.18 -5.54
N LEU A 15 4.56 0.48 -4.64
CA LEU A 15 5.15 1.53 -3.79
C LEU A 15 6.26 0.99 -2.89
N PHE A 16 6.10 -0.25 -2.40
CA PHE A 16 7.11 -0.93 -1.60
C PHE A 16 8.37 -1.24 -2.42
N ARG A 17 8.21 -1.64 -3.68
CA ARG A 17 9.35 -1.85 -4.60
C ARG A 17 10.17 -0.58 -4.78
N GLN A 18 9.51 0.57 -4.79
CA GLN A 18 10.15 1.88 -4.88
C GLN A 18 10.64 2.44 -3.54
N ARG A 19 10.51 1.69 -2.43
CA ARG A 19 10.93 2.11 -1.08
C ARG A 19 10.41 3.50 -0.67
N SER A 20 9.21 3.85 -1.13
CA SER A 20 8.68 5.22 -1.07
C SER A 20 7.53 5.42 -0.07
N MET A 21 7.30 4.46 0.84
CA MET A 21 6.25 4.56 1.86
C MET A 21 6.48 5.73 2.81
N GLY A 22 7.72 5.94 3.27
CA GLY A 22 8.05 7.07 4.14
C GLY A 22 7.80 8.42 3.46
N VAL A 23 8.06 8.50 2.14
CA VAL A 23 7.77 9.71 1.34
C VAL A 23 6.26 9.96 1.30
N LEU A 24 5.45 8.93 1.08
CA LEU A 24 3.98 9.04 1.08
C LEU A 24 3.44 9.57 2.40
N VAL A 25 3.88 8.98 3.52
CA VAL A 25 3.48 9.42 4.87
C VAL A 25 3.89 10.88 5.10
N SER A 26 5.13 11.25 4.75
CA SER A 26 5.60 12.62 4.91
C SER A 26 4.83 13.65 4.07
N GLU A 27 4.30 13.28 2.89
CA GLU A 27 3.45 14.19 2.12
C GLU A 27 2.14 14.50 2.85
N PHE A 28 1.55 13.55 3.56
CA PHE A 28 0.36 13.79 4.37
C PHE A 28 0.67 14.67 5.59
N GLU A 29 1.78 14.40 6.28
CA GLU A 29 2.23 15.19 7.44
C GLU A 29 2.53 16.64 7.06
N LYS A 30 3.19 16.89 5.92
CA LYS A 30 3.45 18.24 5.38
C LYS A 30 2.16 19.04 5.14
N LEU A 31 1.07 18.35 4.80
CA LEU A 31 -0.26 18.96 4.63
C LEU A 31 -1.02 19.13 5.94
N LYS A 32 -0.39 18.82 7.08
CA LYS A 32 -0.99 18.81 8.42
C LYS A 32 -2.20 17.87 8.50
N LEU A 33 -2.17 16.78 7.73
CA LEU A 33 -3.14 15.71 7.83
C LEU A 33 -2.62 14.68 8.84
N ASN A 34 -3.54 14.08 9.58
CA ASN A 34 -3.26 13.03 10.54
C ASN A 34 -3.53 11.66 9.92
N ILE A 35 -2.70 10.66 10.22
CA ILE A 35 -2.98 9.27 9.87
C ILE A 35 -3.55 8.62 11.13
N THR A 36 -4.86 8.37 11.13
CA THR A 36 -5.54 7.84 12.33
C THR A 36 -5.47 6.33 12.42
N GLU A 37 -5.42 5.65 11.28
CA GLU A 37 -5.26 4.20 11.20
C GLU A 37 -4.39 3.83 10.01
N MET A 38 -3.55 2.80 10.18
CA MET A 38 -2.69 2.28 9.11
C MET A 38 -2.49 0.77 9.29
N ARG A 39 -2.72 0.00 8.23
CA ARG A 39 -2.54 -1.46 8.23
C ARG A 39 -1.73 -1.90 7.02
N CYS A 40 -0.61 -2.59 7.26
CA CYS A 40 0.19 -3.25 6.24
C CYS A 40 -0.11 -4.75 6.22
N MET A 41 -0.57 -5.27 5.08
CA MET A 41 -1.06 -6.64 4.96
C MET A 41 -0.88 -7.19 3.54
N VAL A 42 -1.00 -8.51 3.41
CA VAL A 42 -1.22 -9.17 2.11
C VAL A 42 -2.69 -9.57 2.08
N VAL A 43 -3.36 -9.34 0.97
CA VAL A 43 -4.80 -9.62 0.81
C VAL A 43 -5.03 -10.78 -0.15
N THR A 44 -6.16 -11.47 0.00
CA THR A 44 -6.55 -12.52 -0.94
C THR A 44 -6.97 -11.94 -2.29
N PRO A 45 -6.92 -12.73 -3.38
CA PRO A 45 -7.47 -12.35 -4.67
C PRO A 45 -8.96 -11.95 -4.59
N ASP A 46 -9.76 -12.64 -3.76
CA ASP A 46 -11.17 -12.34 -3.58
C ASP A 46 -11.39 -10.97 -2.93
N PHE A 47 -10.59 -10.63 -1.91
CA PHE A 47 -10.66 -9.31 -1.29
C PHE A 47 -10.18 -8.22 -2.25
N ALA A 48 -9.10 -8.46 -3.00
CA ALA A 48 -8.65 -7.53 -4.04
C ALA A 48 -9.74 -7.27 -5.09
N ARG A 49 -10.48 -8.31 -5.51
CA ARG A 49 -11.64 -8.19 -6.40
C ARG A 49 -12.75 -7.34 -5.78
N LYS A 50 -13.12 -7.58 -4.51
CA LYS A 50 -14.09 -6.75 -3.78
C LYS A 50 -13.70 -5.26 -3.83
N HIS A 51 -12.43 -4.96 -3.57
CA HIS A 51 -11.92 -3.58 -3.65
C HIS A 51 -12.05 -2.98 -5.05
N LEU A 52 -11.66 -3.71 -6.11
CA LEU A 52 -11.73 -3.21 -7.49
C LEU A 52 -13.16 -2.93 -7.93
N VAL A 53 -14.09 -3.85 -7.65
CA VAL A 53 -15.53 -3.66 -7.91
C VAL A 53 -16.06 -2.43 -7.17
N ASN A 54 -15.68 -2.28 -5.89
CA ASN A 54 -16.10 -1.16 -5.06
C ASN A 54 -15.68 0.20 -5.65
N ILE A 55 -14.48 0.30 -6.20
CA ILE A 55 -13.98 1.53 -6.83
C ILE A 55 -14.39 1.66 -8.31
N LYS A 56 -15.25 0.76 -8.79
CA LYS A 56 -15.74 0.67 -10.18
C LYS A 56 -14.61 0.52 -11.20
N TRP A 57 -13.52 -0.13 -10.80
CA TRP A 57 -12.49 -0.57 -11.72
C TRP A 57 -12.84 -1.96 -12.21
N ASP A 58 -12.62 -2.19 -13.51
CA ASP A 58 -12.79 -3.50 -14.10
C ASP A 58 -11.71 -4.45 -13.52
N PRO A 59 -12.08 -5.46 -12.72
CA PRO A 59 -11.12 -6.34 -12.09
C PRO A 59 -10.34 -7.21 -13.09
N GLU A 60 -10.95 -7.43 -14.26
CA GLU A 60 -10.42 -8.24 -15.35
C GLU A 60 -9.77 -7.37 -16.44
N ALA A 61 -9.62 -6.05 -16.22
CA ALA A 61 -8.99 -5.14 -17.18
C ALA A 61 -7.59 -5.64 -17.56
N PHE A 62 -7.55 -6.33 -18.70
CA PHE A 62 -6.40 -7.00 -19.25
C PHE A 62 -5.70 -6.03 -20.19
N SER A 63 -4.51 -5.56 -19.82
CA SER A 63 -3.62 -4.99 -20.85
C SER A 63 -2.88 -6.17 -21.46
N GLU A 64 -3.22 -6.52 -22.71
CA GLU A 64 -2.52 -7.53 -23.54
C GLU A 64 -0.99 -7.28 -23.61
N SER A 65 -0.52 -6.11 -23.17
CA SER A 65 0.88 -5.66 -23.18
C SER A 65 1.67 -5.95 -21.89
N ILE A 66 1.04 -6.45 -20.82
CA ILE A 66 1.70 -6.69 -19.51
C ILE A 66 2.04 -8.17 -19.32
N PRO A 67 3.32 -8.55 -19.09
CA PRO A 67 3.69 -9.94 -18.82
C PRO A 67 3.16 -10.45 -17.47
N LEU A 68 2.85 -11.74 -17.41
CA LEU A 68 2.66 -12.49 -16.17
C LEU A 68 3.86 -12.31 -15.22
N PRO A 69 3.65 -12.25 -13.89
CA PRO A 69 2.42 -12.52 -13.13
C PRO A 69 1.55 -11.28 -12.83
N PHE A 70 1.63 -10.21 -13.62
CA PHE A 70 0.84 -8.97 -13.41
C PHE A 70 -0.32 -8.83 -14.42
N ALA A 71 -0.92 -9.95 -14.81
CA ALA A 71 -1.93 -9.99 -15.88
C ALA A 71 -3.27 -9.33 -15.49
N SER A 72 -3.49 -9.07 -14.21
CA SER A 72 -4.66 -8.33 -13.69
C SER A 72 -4.29 -7.42 -12.52
N TRP A 73 -5.15 -6.45 -12.22
CA TRP A 73 -5.05 -5.65 -10.99
C TRP A 73 -5.21 -6.53 -9.74
N ILE A 74 -6.03 -7.58 -9.81
CA ILE A 74 -6.20 -8.55 -8.71
C ILE A 74 -4.86 -9.19 -8.38
N ASP A 75 -4.16 -9.72 -9.38
CA ASP A 75 -2.85 -10.31 -9.18
C ASP A 75 -1.88 -9.28 -8.61
N CYS A 76 -1.86 -8.06 -9.16
CA CYS A 76 -0.97 -7.02 -8.67
C CYS A 76 -1.18 -6.71 -7.19
N ILE A 77 -2.42 -6.64 -6.72
CA ILE A 77 -2.78 -6.31 -5.33
C ILE A 77 -2.52 -7.50 -4.41
N ALA A 78 -2.85 -8.72 -4.82
CA ALA A 78 -2.75 -9.92 -3.98
C ALA A 78 -1.32 -10.50 -3.87
N HIS A 79 -0.42 -10.20 -4.82
CA HIS A 79 0.94 -10.78 -4.84
C HIS A 79 1.95 -10.10 -3.90
N GLY A 80 1.56 -9.06 -3.15
CA GLY A 80 2.50 -8.35 -2.29
C GLY A 80 1.82 -7.56 -1.18
N PRO A 81 2.63 -6.94 -0.30
CA PRO A 81 2.09 -6.14 0.78
C PRO A 81 1.43 -4.88 0.23
N VAL A 82 0.26 -4.56 0.76
CA VAL A 82 -0.44 -3.29 0.60
C VAL A 82 -0.50 -2.56 1.93
N THR A 83 -0.57 -1.23 1.89
CA THR A 83 -0.84 -0.42 3.09
C THR A 83 -2.14 0.34 2.92
N ALA A 84 -3.15 0.00 3.72
CA ALA A 84 -4.38 0.76 3.85
C ALA A 84 -4.23 1.81 4.96
N MET A 85 -4.70 3.03 4.72
CA MET A 85 -4.62 4.16 5.65
C MET A 85 -5.93 4.93 5.71
N ILE A 86 -6.27 5.41 6.90
CA ILE A 86 -7.27 6.46 7.12
C ILE A 86 -6.51 7.76 7.37
N VAL A 87 -6.74 8.75 6.50
CA VAL A 87 -6.13 10.07 6.60
C VAL A 87 -7.21 11.09 6.96
N GLU A 88 -6.99 11.85 8.02
CA GLU A 88 -7.95 12.78 8.62
C GLU A 88 -7.40 14.21 8.64
N GLY A 89 -8.27 15.18 8.39
CA GLY A 89 -7.96 16.60 8.55
C GLY A 89 -8.89 17.49 7.73
N ASP A 90 -8.62 18.78 7.75
CA ASP A 90 -9.42 19.76 7.00
C ASP A 90 -9.21 19.56 5.50
N ASP A 91 -10.30 19.38 4.74
CA ASP A 91 -10.31 19.08 3.31
C ASP A 91 -9.43 17.89 2.90
N ALA A 92 -9.30 16.89 3.77
CA ALA A 92 -8.43 15.72 3.57
C ALA A 92 -8.65 15.02 2.22
N VAL A 93 -9.91 14.84 1.81
CA VAL A 93 -10.26 14.17 0.54
C VAL A 93 -9.69 14.94 -0.65
N GLN A 94 -9.93 16.26 -0.70
CA GLN A 94 -9.45 17.08 -1.81
C GLN A 94 -7.92 17.17 -1.80
N LYS A 95 -7.31 17.45 -0.66
CA LYS A 95 -5.85 17.57 -0.52
C LYS A 95 -5.11 16.32 -0.97
N VAL A 96 -5.55 15.15 -0.50
CA VAL A 96 -4.93 13.86 -0.85
C VAL A 96 -5.16 13.52 -2.33
N ARG A 97 -6.33 13.85 -2.87
CA ARG A 97 -6.61 13.65 -4.31
C ARG A 97 -5.77 14.57 -5.21
N GLU A 98 -5.54 15.81 -4.82
CA GLU A 98 -4.65 16.69 -5.59
C GLU A 98 -3.19 16.23 -5.51
N LEU A 99 -2.76 15.65 -4.39
CA LEU A 99 -1.45 15.00 -4.32
C LEU A 99 -1.34 13.80 -5.27
N SER A 100 -2.36 12.94 -5.35
CA SER A 100 -2.30 11.73 -6.18
C SER A 100 -2.29 11.99 -7.69
N LYS A 101 -2.75 13.17 -8.12
CA LYS A 101 -2.67 13.60 -9.52
C LYS A 101 -1.26 13.97 -9.98
N LYS A 102 -0.32 14.19 -9.05
CA LYS A 102 1.07 14.51 -9.41
C LYS A 102 1.70 13.28 -10.08
N GLN A 103 2.17 13.43 -11.32
CA GLN A 103 2.82 12.38 -12.11
C GLN A 103 4.26 12.10 -11.62
N GLN A 104 4.40 11.80 -10.34
CA GLN A 104 5.68 11.54 -9.68
C GLN A 104 5.49 10.59 -8.51
N LEU A 105 6.61 10.03 -8.04
CA LEU A 105 6.65 9.34 -6.76
C LEU A 105 6.15 10.27 -5.63
N PRO A 106 5.40 9.76 -4.65
CA PRO A 106 5.05 8.34 -4.43
C PRO A 106 3.75 7.89 -5.11
N PHE A 107 3.11 8.68 -5.96
CA PHE A 107 1.75 8.38 -6.46
C PHE A 107 1.73 7.68 -7.82
N GLN A 108 2.74 7.95 -8.64
CA GLN A 108 2.87 7.35 -9.96
C GLN A 108 4.33 6.99 -10.26
N VAL A 109 4.51 5.92 -11.03
CA VAL A 109 5.83 5.47 -11.53
C VAL A 109 5.76 5.27 -13.04
N VAL A 110 6.81 5.72 -13.72
CA VAL A 110 7.05 5.43 -15.14
C VAL A 110 8.02 4.26 -15.22
N GLU A 111 7.56 3.14 -15.75
CA GLU A 111 8.41 2.00 -16.07
C GLU A 111 8.75 2.03 -17.57
N ARG A 112 10.04 2.14 -17.90
CA ARG A 112 10.53 2.10 -19.27
C ARG A 112 10.88 0.66 -19.65
N LYS A 113 10.15 0.08 -20.59
CA LYS A 113 10.36 -1.30 -21.04
C LYS A 113 10.78 -1.34 -22.50
N LYS A 114 11.84 -2.09 -22.80
CA LYS A 114 12.21 -2.45 -24.17
C LYS A 114 11.28 -3.56 -24.65
N VAL A 115 10.59 -3.32 -25.75
CA VAL A 115 9.73 -4.29 -26.43
C VAL A 115 10.31 -4.57 -27.80
N TYR A 116 10.25 -5.84 -28.17
CA TYR A 116 10.73 -6.33 -29.45
C TYR A 116 9.53 -6.84 -30.24
N SER A 117 9.35 -6.35 -31.46
CA SER A 117 8.33 -6.80 -32.39
C SER A 117 8.95 -7.08 -33.75
N SER A 118 8.44 -8.06 -34.49
CA SER A 118 8.87 -8.32 -35.86
C SER A 118 7.88 -7.69 -36.85
N ASP A 119 8.38 -6.99 -37.87
CA ASP A 119 7.52 -6.56 -38.98
C ASP A 119 7.09 -7.76 -39.86
N SER A 120 6.22 -7.53 -40.83
CA SER A 120 5.74 -8.57 -41.76
C SER A 120 6.84 -9.20 -42.62
N ARG A 121 8.06 -8.66 -42.60
CA ARG A 121 9.25 -9.17 -43.31
C ARG A 121 10.24 -9.84 -42.35
N GLY A 122 9.90 -9.99 -41.07
CA GLY A 122 10.75 -10.62 -40.05
C GLY A 122 11.86 -9.72 -39.50
N LEU A 123 11.84 -8.41 -39.79
CA LEU A 123 12.81 -7.48 -39.22
C LEU A 123 12.43 -7.15 -37.78
N MET A 124 13.38 -7.33 -36.87
CA MET A 124 13.21 -7.00 -35.45
C MET A 124 13.25 -5.50 -35.24
N LYS A 125 12.13 -4.92 -34.79
CA LYS A 125 12.01 -3.55 -34.32
C LYS A 125 12.13 -3.55 -32.80
N GLN A 126 13.02 -2.69 -32.28
CA GLN A 126 13.12 -2.42 -30.86
C GLN A 126 12.42 -1.09 -30.56
N GLU A 127 11.49 -1.10 -29.63
CA GLU A 127 10.80 0.08 -29.14
C GLU A 127 10.99 0.19 -27.63
N VAL A 128 11.02 1.43 -27.12
CA VAL A 128 10.94 1.69 -25.68
C VAL A 128 9.55 2.23 -25.42
N ILE A 129 8.77 1.50 -24.63
CA ILE A 129 7.46 1.95 -24.18
C ILE A 129 7.55 2.46 -22.74
N GLU A 130 6.77 3.49 -22.44
CA GLU A 130 6.58 4.00 -21.07
C GLU A 130 5.25 3.49 -20.53
N LEU A 131 5.31 2.70 -19.47
CA LEU A 131 4.14 2.18 -18.77
C LEU A 131 3.95 3.00 -17.50
N TRP A 132 2.85 3.75 -17.47
CA TRP A 132 2.42 4.50 -16.29
C TRP A 132 1.71 3.56 -15.33
N ARG A 133 2.15 3.53 -14.07
CA ARG A 133 1.52 2.74 -13.02
C ARG A 133 1.16 3.62 -11.85
N GLU A 134 -0.11 3.59 -11.46
CA GLU A 134 -0.54 4.15 -10.18
C GLU A 134 0.00 3.27 -9.05
N THR A 135 0.68 3.90 -8.09
CA THR A 135 1.24 3.22 -6.93
C THR A 135 0.41 3.40 -5.68
N VAL A 136 -0.54 4.35 -5.72
CA VAL A 136 -1.41 4.71 -4.61
C VAL A 136 -2.81 5.01 -5.14
N TYR A 137 -3.81 4.33 -4.60
CA TYR A 137 -5.21 4.68 -4.77
C TYR A 137 -5.65 5.67 -3.68
N THR A 138 -6.51 6.63 -4.05
CA THR A 138 -7.13 7.58 -3.13
C THR A 138 -8.61 7.75 -3.44
N SER A 139 -9.46 7.80 -2.41
CA SER A 139 -10.89 8.01 -2.59
C SER A 139 -11.19 9.35 -3.27
N HIS A 140 -12.12 9.36 -4.21
CA HIS A 140 -12.41 10.56 -5.01
C HIS A 140 -13.45 11.52 -4.38
N SER A 141 -14.17 11.06 -3.35
CA SER A 141 -15.18 11.83 -2.60
C SER A 141 -15.27 11.33 -1.16
N GLY A 142 -15.88 12.13 -0.27
CA GLY A 142 -16.11 11.74 1.12
C GLY A 142 -17.03 10.53 1.25
N ASP A 143 -18.02 10.37 0.37
CA ASP A 143 -18.90 9.20 0.39
C ASP A 143 -18.18 7.93 -0.08
N GLN A 144 -17.35 8.02 -1.11
CA GLN A 144 -16.51 6.89 -1.52
C GLN A 144 -15.53 6.52 -0.41
N ALA A 145 -14.93 7.51 0.26
CA ALA A 145 -14.05 7.26 1.39
C ALA A 145 -14.73 6.50 2.53
N LYS A 146 -16.00 6.79 2.85
CA LYS A 146 -16.74 6.03 3.88
C LYS A 146 -16.89 4.56 3.49
N ILE A 147 -17.24 4.28 2.22
CA ILE A 147 -17.40 2.92 1.71
C ILE A 147 -16.05 2.19 1.72
N ASP A 148 -14.98 2.85 1.28
CA ASP A 148 -13.63 2.28 1.27
C ASP A 148 -13.14 1.98 2.70
N ILE A 149 -13.35 2.91 3.63
CA ILE A 149 -13.00 2.72 5.04
C ILE A 149 -13.78 1.53 5.62
N ASP A 150 -15.08 1.43 5.34
CA ASP A 150 -15.90 0.32 5.83
C ASP A 150 -15.42 -1.03 5.26
N LEU A 151 -15.11 -1.09 3.97
CA LEU A 151 -14.58 -2.29 3.34
C LEU A 151 -13.24 -2.73 3.97
N TRP A 152 -12.32 -1.79 4.18
CA TRP A 152 -10.93 -2.08 4.61
C TRP A 152 -10.72 -2.12 6.12
N PHE A 153 -11.59 -1.47 6.89
CA PHE A 153 -11.46 -1.34 8.35
C PHE A 153 -12.71 -1.78 9.12
N GLY A 154 -13.89 -1.80 8.49
CA GLY A 154 -15.16 -2.21 9.08
C GLY A 154 -15.48 -3.70 8.91
N SER A 155 -15.02 -4.35 7.84
CA SER A 155 -15.29 -5.78 7.66
C SER A 155 -14.53 -6.64 8.68
N THR A 156 -15.26 -7.55 9.34
CA THR A 156 -14.69 -8.65 10.11
C THR A 156 -14.26 -9.82 9.22
N ASP A 157 -14.64 -9.78 7.93
CA ASP A 157 -14.22 -10.72 6.86
C ASP A 157 -12.70 -10.79 6.66
N PHE A 158 -11.94 -9.86 7.25
CA PHE A 158 -10.50 -10.01 7.47
C PHE A 158 -10.20 -11.10 8.53
N ASP A 159 -10.89 -12.23 8.47
CA ASP A 159 -10.57 -13.44 9.23
C ASP A 159 -9.32 -14.14 8.65
N GLU A 160 -8.75 -13.59 7.56
CA GLU A 160 -7.42 -13.90 7.03
C GLU A 160 -6.35 -12.84 7.35
N THR A 161 -6.66 -11.85 8.20
CA THR A 161 -5.61 -11.44 9.13
C THR A 161 -5.33 -12.69 9.95
N ILE A 162 -4.27 -13.43 9.62
CA ILE A 162 -3.62 -14.33 10.58
C ILE A 162 -3.65 -13.55 11.88
N ASP A 163 -4.46 -13.99 12.85
CA ASP A 163 -4.74 -13.30 14.12
C ASP A 163 -3.50 -12.47 14.46
N PHE A 164 -3.58 -11.15 14.34
CA PHE A 164 -2.37 -10.33 14.34
C PHE A 164 -1.55 -10.60 15.61
N GLU A 165 -2.22 -10.92 16.72
CA GLU A 165 -1.54 -11.44 17.90
C GLU A 165 -0.93 -12.82 17.66
N LYS A 166 -1.62 -13.78 17.04
CA LYS A 166 -1.02 -15.05 16.61
C LYS A 166 0.20 -14.87 15.71
N ARG A 167 0.14 -14.06 14.65
CA ARG A 167 1.30 -13.75 13.80
C ARG A 167 2.43 -13.10 14.59
N ALA A 168 2.08 -12.18 15.48
CA ALA A 168 3.06 -11.53 16.35
C ALA A 168 3.72 -12.55 17.30
N ARG A 169 2.91 -13.43 17.93
CA ARG A 169 3.35 -14.53 18.81
C ARG A 169 4.25 -15.52 18.10
N GLU A 170 3.92 -15.89 16.86
CA GLU A 170 4.65 -16.88 16.05
C GLU A 170 5.84 -16.26 15.29
N SER A 171 6.03 -14.94 15.36
CA SER A 171 7.10 -14.26 14.65
C SER A 171 8.48 -14.67 15.14
N THR A 172 9.34 -15.11 14.22
CA THR A 172 10.75 -15.43 14.50
C THR A 172 11.72 -14.37 14.00
N LYS A 173 11.21 -13.32 13.32
CA LYS A 173 12.05 -12.33 12.60
C LYS A 173 11.77 -10.89 12.99
N VAL A 174 10.54 -10.59 13.38
CA VAL A 174 10.07 -9.21 13.65
C VAL A 174 9.59 -9.11 15.09
N VAL A 175 10.02 -8.06 15.77
CA VAL A 175 9.51 -7.73 17.11
C VAL A 175 8.29 -6.83 16.95
N PHE A 176 7.19 -7.23 17.59
CA PHE A 176 5.96 -6.46 17.67
C PHE A 176 5.86 -5.84 19.06
N VAL A 177 5.58 -4.54 19.13
CA VAL A 177 5.29 -3.83 20.39
C VAL A 177 3.87 -3.30 20.29
N LEU A 178 2.99 -3.77 21.17
CA LEU A 178 1.57 -3.44 21.16
C LEU A 178 1.25 -2.33 22.18
N PRO A 179 0.14 -1.60 21.97
CA PRO A 179 -0.42 -0.73 23.01
C PRO A 179 -0.57 -1.51 24.33
N GLY A 180 -0.13 -0.91 25.44
CA GLY A 180 -0.09 -1.57 26.77
C GLY A 180 1.23 -2.28 27.09
N GLY A 181 2.23 -2.23 26.21
CA GLY A 181 3.58 -2.71 26.49
C GLY A 181 3.80 -4.21 26.24
N LYS A 182 2.79 -4.92 25.73
CA LYS A 182 2.91 -6.32 25.32
C LYS A 182 3.84 -6.41 24.12
N THR A 183 4.76 -7.36 24.14
CA THR A 183 5.71 -7.56 23.05
C THR A 183 5.72 -9.00 22.58
N TYR A 184 5.96 -9.20 21.29
CA TYR A 184 6.09 -10.54 20.69
C TYR A 184 7.25 -10.57 19.68
N GLY A 185 7.71 -11.77 19.32
CA GLY A 185 8.84 -11.97 18.42
C GLY A 185 10.19 -12.17 19.12
N PRO A 186 11.32 -12.13 18.39
CA PRO A 186 12.66 -12.41 18.93
C PRO A 186 13.24 -11.21 19.70
N LEU A 187 12.50 -10.68 20.68
CA LEU A 187 12.85 -9.46 21.42
C LEU A 187 14.23 -9.55 22.07
N ASP A 188 14.58 -10.71 22.63
CA ASP A 188 15.87 -10.90 23.30
C ASP A 188 17.04 -10.81 22.30
N GLN A 189 16.87 -11.34 21.08
CA GLN A 189 17.88 -11.22 20.04
C GLN A 189 18.09 -9.75 19.62
N VAL A 190 17.00 -8.99 19.51
CA VAL A 190 17.06 -7.56 19.19
C VAL A 190 17.72 -6.76 20.32
N LYS A 191 17.36 -7.04 21.59
CA LYS A 191 17.99 -6.43 22.76
C LYS A 191 19.50 -6.72 22.80
N ASP A 192 19.90 -7.94 22.46
CA ASP A 192 21.32 -8.31 22.45
C ASP A 192 22.09 -7.64 21.30
N VAL A 193 21.46 -7.38 20.15
CA VAL A 193 22.04 -6.53 19.11
C VAL A 193 22.18 -5.09 19.62
N TRP A 194 21.13 -4.52 20.20
CA TRP A 194 21.17 -3.14 20.72
C TRP A 194 22.17 -2.93 21.84
N LYS A 195 22.40 -3.92 22.73
CA LYS A 195 23.46 -3.86 23.75
C LYS A 195 24.87 -3.84 23.14
N ARG A 196 25.05 -4.47 21.98
CA ARG A 196 26.34 -4.54 21.28
C ARG A 196 26.58 -3.32 20.39
N ASP A 197 25.53 -2.61 20.02
CA ASP A 197 25.61 -1.39 19.21
C ASP A 197 25.75 -0.15 20.10
N ALA A 198 26.91 0.51 20.03
CA ALA A 198 27.22 1.71 20.80
C ALA A 198 26.29 2.89 20.49
N SER A 199 25.51 2.83 19.41
CA SER A 199 24.56 3.86 18.99
C SER A 199 23.29 3.89 19.84
N TYR A 200 23.01 2.84 20.63
CA TYR A 200 21.79 2.75 21.43
C TYR A 200 22.11 2.63 22.92
N LYS A 201 21.54 3.51 23.75
CA LYS A 201 21.50 3.35 25.20
C LYS A 201 20.12 2.89 25.64
N ILE A 202 19.97 1.61 25.94
CA ILE A 202 18.75 1.07 26.54
C ILE A 202 18.66 1.58 27.98
N LYS A 203 17.67 2.42 28.29
CA LYS A 203 17.33 2.78 29.66
C LYS A 203 16.40 1.70 30.21
N GLN A 204 16.80 1.05 31.31
CA GLN A 204 15.95 0.15 32.09
C GLN A 204 15.04 0.95 33.02
#